data_AF-A0A0G1XWI6-F1
#
_entry.id   AF-A0A0G1XWI6-F1
#
_cell.length_a   1.000
_cell.length_b   1.000
_cell.length_c   1.000
_cell.angle_alpha   90.00
_cell.angle_beta   90.00
_cell.angle_gamma   90.00
#
_symmetry.space_group_name_H-M   'P 1'
#
loop_
_entity.id
_entity.type
_entity.pdbx_description
1 polymer ?
#
loop_
_entity_poly.entity_id
_entity_poly.type
_entity_poly.pdbx_seq_one_letter_code
_entity_poly.pdbx_strand_id
1 'polypeptide(L)'
;MITFMKSRSFFARSLALSLALLLAGAVAAWTGPSSAPPNGNVAAPVNVSGTAQVKSGGFWASSVGSDAGFCIGSSCITSWPADGSGFTGSGSTNYLTKFIGATALGNSLIYDNGTNVGIGTASPGYKLDVNGEVRLGSSANGGLRVISMSSNSVNLRPSISNGSITLTDDSGDAARGMTIANGGNVGIGATSPNGKLTIVNSAGGVGVSNYLSLRYDESATADYTVGRNGNTGFLEFTGNQTGYIGYTFNGNVGIGTASPGYKLDVIGDINVTGCFRINGTCSTGLQGPPGPQGQTAPKVRQERQAQRERLARPAPKVLQVHQVP
;
A
#
# COMPACT_ATOMS: atom_id res chain seq x y z
N MET A 1 -105.93 -14.90 -94.22
CA MET A 1 -105.38 -14.82 -92.85
C MET A 1 -104.62 -16.11 -92.48
N ILE A 2 -103.60 -16.52 -93.25
CA ILE A 2 -102.80 -17.75 -92.96
C ILE A 2 -101.28 -17.53 -93.19
N THR A 3 -100.86 -16.46 -93.87
CA THR A 3 -99.45 -16.27 -94.26
C THR A 3 -98.57 -15.57 -93.19
N PHE A 4 -99.16 -15.06 -92.10
CA PHE A 4 -98.41 -14.26 -91.09
C PHE A 4 -97.85 -15.07 -89.90
N MET A 5 -98.13 -16.38 -89.79
CA MET A 5 -97.69 -17.20 -88.65
C MET A 5 -96.41 -18.04 -88.90
N LYS A 6 -95.89 -18.14 -90.13
CA LYS A 6 -94.69 -18.94 -90.42
C LYS A 6 -93.35 -18.22 -90.21
N SER A 7 -93.30 -16.89 -90.17
CA SER A 7 -92.02 -16.14 -90.01
C SER A 7 -91.57 -16.00 -88.54
N ARG A 8 -92.50 -16.05 -87.58
CA ARG A 8 -92.20 -15.95 -86.14
C ARG A 8 -91.46 -17.17 -85.58
N SER A 9 -91.68 -18.37 -86.15
CA SER A 9 -91.00 -19.59 -85.69
C SER A 9 -89.54 -19.67 -86.14
N PHE A 10 -89.20 -19.05 -87.28
CA PHE A 10 -87.82 -19.02 -87.77
C PHE A 10 -86.95 -18.08 -86.94
N PHE A 11 -87.46 -16.89 -86.60
CA PHE A 11 -86.72 -15.93 -85.77
C PHE A 11 -86.55 -16.43 -84.32
N ALA A 12 -87.59 -17.03 -83.74
CA ALA A 12 -87.50 -17.63 -82.41
C ALA A 12 -86.52 -18.82 -82.35
N ARG A 13 -86.47 -19.66 -83.40
CA ARG A 13 -85.50 -20.77 -83.49
C ARG A 13 -84.07 -20.26 -83.70
N SER A 14 -83.87 -19.20 -84.48
CA SER A 14 -82.54 -18.61 -84.68
C SER A 14 -82.03 -17.87 -83.44
N LEU A 15 -82.92 -17.21 -82.69
CA LEU A 15 -82.58 -16.58 -81.41
C LEU A 15 -82.30 -17.62 -80.31
N ALA A 16 -83.09 -18.70 -80.24
CA ALA A 16 -82.82 -19.79 -79.31
C ALA A 16 -81.51 -20.51 -79.62
N LEU A 17 -81.17 -20.70 -80.91
CA LEU A 17 -79.92 -21.33 -81.31
C LEU A 17 -78.70 -20.43 -81.04
N SER A 18 -78.82 -19.12 -81.27
CA SER A 18 -77.75 -18.16 -80.96
C SER A 18 -77.57 -17.96 -79.45
N LEU A 19 -78.64 -17.94 -78.67
CA LEU A 19 -78.58 -17.88 -77.21
C LEU A 19 -78.02 -19.19 -76.63
N ALA A 20 -78.37 -20.35 -77.18
CA ALA A 20 -77.77 -21.62 -76.81
C ALA A 20 -76.28 -21.70 -77.16
N LEU A 21 -75.85 -21.15 -78.31
CA LEU A 21 -74.42 -21.03 -78.66
C LEU A 21 -73.67 -20.04 -77.75
N LEU A 22 -74.29 -18.92 -77.39
CA LEU A 22 -73.71 -17.91 -76.48
C LEU A 22 -73.57 -18.45 -75.05
N LEU A 23 -74.55 -19.20 -74.55
CA LEU A 23 -74.45 -19.86 -73.24
C LEU A 23 -73.48 -21.06 -73.25
N ALA A 24 -73.35 -21.79 -74.36
CA ALA A 24 -72.36 -22.86 -74.48
C ALA A 24 -70.91 -22.32 -74.53
N GLY A 25 -70.70 -21.10 -75.05
CA GLY A 25 -69.39 -20.46 -75.10
C GLY A 25 -68.92 -19.83 -73.77
N ALA A 26 -69.85 -19.50 -72.87
CA ALA A 26 -69.54 -18.75 -71.65
C ALA A 26 -69.16 -19.60 -70.42
N VAL A 27 -69.24 -20.94 -70.51
CA VAL A 27 -68.95 -21.86 -69.38
C VAL A 27 -67.78 -22.81 -69.69
N ALA A 28 -66.97 -22.51 -70.69
CA ALA A 28 -65.63 -23.06 -70.73
C ALA A 28 -64.82 -22.42 -69.61
N ALA A 29 -64.94 -22.98 -68.39
CA ALA A 29 -63.95 -22.76 -67.35
C ALA A 29 -62.59 -22.96 -68.01
N TRP A 30 -61.75 -21.93 -67.99
CA TRP A 30 -60.43 -22.03 -68.58
C TRP A 30 -59.71 -23.22 -67.94
N THR A 31 -59.64 -24.31 -68.68
CA THR A 31 -58.77 -25.42 -68.38
C THR A 31 -57.45 -25.03 -69.01
N GLY A 32 -56.45 -24.79 -68.16
CA GLY A 32 -55.10 -24.56 -68.64
C GLY A 32 -54.69 -25.68 -69.62
N PRO A 33 -53.85 -25.40 -70.63
CA PRO A 33 -53.42 -26.39 -71.60
C PRO A 33 -52.94 -27.67 -70.90
N SER A 34 -53.54 -28.81 -71.24
CA SER A 34 -53.24 -30.12 -70.64
C SER A 34 -52.05 -30.83 -71.29
N SER A 35 -51.58 -30.34 -72.44
CA SER A 35 -50.36 -30.80 -73.06
C SER A 35 -49.15 -30.29 -72.27
N ALA A 36 -48.23 -31.19 -71.92
CA ALA A 36 -46.93 -30.79 -71.40
C ALA A 36 -46.34 -29.73 -72.35
N PRO A 37 -45.85 -28.59 -71.83
CA PRO A 37 -45.34 -27.53 -72.67
C PRO A 37 -44.22 -28.07 -73.58
N PRO A 38 -44.03 -27.52 -74.79
CA PRO A 38 -42.98 -27.94 -75.71
C PRO A 38 -41.63 -28.03 -74.98
N ASN A 39 -40.88 -29.11 -75.24
CA ASN A 39 -39.56 -29.34 -74.66
C ASN A 39 -38.68 -28.09 -74.86
N GLY A 40 -38.39 -27.38 -73.76
CA GLY A 40 -37.67 -26.10 -73.80
C GLY A 40 -38.35 -24.94 -73.06
N ASN A 41 -39.59 -25.09 -72.57
CA ASN A 41 -40.18 -24.06 -71.71
C ASN A 41 -39.44 -23.96 -70.37
N VAL A 42 -39.17 -22.72 -69.96
CA VAL A 42 -38.71 -22.42 -68.60
C VAL A 42 -39.82 -22.84 -67.64
N ALA A 43 -39.52 -23.79 -66.75
CA ALA A 43 -40.49 -24.22 -65.75
C ALA A 43 -40.99 -22.99 -64.95
N ALA A 44 -42.29 -22.97 -64.60
CA ALA A 44 -42.93 -21.84 -63.95
C ALA A 44 -42.12 -21.33 -62.73
N PRO A 45 -42.14 -20.02 -62.45
CA PRO A 45 -41.55 -19.48 -61.23
C PRO A 45 -42.16 -20.13 -59.98
N VAL A 46 -41.38 -20.20 -58.91
CA VAL A 46 -41.91 -20.47 -57.57
C VAL A 46 -42.90 -19.34 -57.23
N ASN A 47 -44.04 -19.69 -56.65
CA ASN A 47 -45.17 -18.83 -56.31
C ASN A 47 -45.53 -18.99 -54.83
N VAL A 48 -46.55 -18.25 -54.38
CA VAL A 48 -46.98 -18.19 -52.97
C VAL A 48 -48.13 -19.16 -52.64
N SER A 49 -48.37 -20.19 -53.45
CA SER A 49 -49.41 -21.18 -53.15
C SER A 49 -49.05 -22.01 -51.91
N GLY A 50 -50.07 -22.53 -51.21
CA GLY A 50 -49.86 -23.43 -50.07
C GLY A 50 -49.35 -24.83 -50.47
N THR A 51 -49.16 -25.10 -51.77
CA THR A 51 -48.65 -26.37 -52.28
C THR A 51 -47.13 -26.30 -52.39
N ALA A 52 -46.42 -27.30 -51.87
CA ALA A 52 -44.96 -27.35 -51.97
C ALA A 52 -44.50 -27.36 -53.44
N GLN A 53 -43.55 -26.48 -53.78
CA GLN A 53 -42.97 -26.40 -55.12
C GLN A 53 -41.51 -26.83 -55.09
N VAL A 54 -41.13 -27.74 -55.99
CA VAL A 54 -39.76 -28.22 -56.14
C VAL A 54 -39.24 -27.83 -57.52
N LYS A 55 -38.05 -27.23 -57.57
CA LYS A 55 -37.36 -26.91 -58.82
C LYS A 55 -35.94 -27.47 -58.74
N SER A 56 -35.54 -28.21 -59.77
CA SER A 56 -34.18 -28.76 -59.85
C SER A 56 -33.17 -27.63 -60.09
N GLY A 57 -32.06 -27.61 -59.33
CA GLY A 57 -31.07 -26.54 -59.31
C GLY A 57 -30.85 -25.95 -57.91
N GLY A 58 -29.88 -25.04 -57.79
CA GLY A 58 -29.65 -24.30 -56.54
C GLY A 58 -30.57 -23.09 -56.41
N PHE A 59 -30.98 -22.76 -55.20
CA PHE A 59 -31.65 -21.49 -54.89
C PHE A 59 -30.62 -20.45 -54.45
N TRP A 60 -30.40 -19.41 -55.27
CA TRP A 60 -29.49 -18.31 -54.98
C TRP A 60 -30.31 -17.03 -54.86
N ALA A 61 -30.47 -16.51 -53.64
CA ALA A 61 -31.17 -15.27 -53.38
C ALA A 61 -30.31 -14.36 -52.51
N SER A 62 -30.30 -13.06 -52.82
CA SER A 62 -29.54 -12.07 -52.04
C SER A 62 -30.09 -11.90 -50.62
N SER A 63 -31.38 -12.17 -50.41
CA SER A 63 -32.04 -12.26 -49.11
C SER A 63 -33.28 -13.14 -49.23
N VAL A 64 -33.68 -13.79 -48.14
CA VAL A 64 -34.89 -14.62 -48.05
C VAL A 64 -35.67 -14.15 -46.83
N GLY A 65 -36.84 -13.56 -47.05
CA GLY A 65 -37.80 -13.24 -46.00
C GLY A 65 -38.83 -14.35 -45.85
N SER A 66 -39.30 -14.58 -44.63
CA SER A 66 -40.37 -15.53 -44.35
C SER A 66 -41.32 -14.96 -43.30
N ASP A 67 -42.62 -14.87 -43.61
CA ASP A 67 -43.63 -14.37 -42.66
C ASP A 67 -43.91 -15.37 -41.51
N ALA A 68 -43.52 -16.63 -41.68
CA ALA A 68 -43.76 -17.73 -40.73
C ALA A 68 -42.49 -18.51 -40.32
N GLY A 69 -41.29 -18.00 -40.64
CA GLY A 69 -40.01 -18.65 -40.37
C GLY A 69 -39.43 -19.44 -41.56
N PHE A 70 -38.15 -19.81 -41.47
CA PHE A 70 -37.45 -20.61 -42.48
C PHE A 70 -37.52 -22.09 -42.12
N CYS A 71 -38.17 -22.89 -42.95
CA CYS A 71 -38.40 -24.32 -42.69
C CYS A 71 -37.67 -25.23 -43.70
N ILE A 72 -37.04 -26.29 -43.21
CA ILE A 72 -36.57 -27.42 -44.01
C ILE A 72 -37.31 -28.67 -43.51
N GLY A 73 -38.23 -29.20 -44.32
CA GLY A 73 -39.14 -30.26 -43.90
C GLY A 73 -40.08 -29.80 -42.78
N SER A 74 -40.17 -30.56 -41.70
CA SER A 74 -40.93 -30.19 -40.48
C SER A 74 -40.14 -29.32 -39.49
N SER A 75 -38.87 -29.02 -39.77
CA SER A 75 -38.02 -28.21 -38.90
C SER A 75 -38.05 -26.76 -39.34
N CYS A 76 -38.59 -25.87 -38.50
CA CYS A 76 -38.71 -24.44 -38.76
C CYS A 76 -37.90 -23.63 -37.76
N ILE A 77 -37.17 -22.62 -38.23
CA ILE A 77 -36.64 -21.54 -37.38
C ILE A 77 -37.55 -20.32 -37.54
N THR A 78 -38.24 -19.94 -36.47
CA THR A 78 -39.16 -18.77 -36.45
C THR A 78 -38.48 -17.48 -36.00
N SER A 79 -37.25 -17.60 -35.49
CA SER A 79 -36.29 -16.53 -35.34
C SER A 79 -34.91 -17.11 -35.67
N TRP A 80 -33.95 -16.27 -36.06
CA TRP A 80 -32.56 -16.70 -35.90
C TRP A 80 -32.39 -17.13 -34.44
N PRO A 81 -31.79 -18.30 -34.16
CA PRO A 81 -31.42 -18.60 -32.78
C PRO A 81 -30.60 -17.41 -32.31
N ALA A 82 -31.02 -16.79 -31.19
CA ALA A 82 -30.13 -15.89 -30.46
C ALA A 82 -28.80 -16.63 -30.41
N ASP A 83 -27.76 -16.00 -30.95
CA ASP A 83 -26.47 -16.62 -31.19
C ASP A 83 -26.20 -17.56 -30.03
N GLY A 84 -26.20 -18.86 -30.32
CA GLY A 84 -26.07 -19.92 -29.33
C GLY A 84 -24.66 -19.96 -28.75
N SER A 85 -24.05 -18.79 -28.52
CA SER A 85 -22.77 -18.57 -27.88
C SER A 85 -22.87 -18.74 -26.36
N GLY A 86 -24.06 -19.00 -25.82
CA GLY A 86 -24.20 -19.47 -24.45
C GLY A 86 -23.74 -18.46 -23.41
N PHE A 87 -23.77 -17.16 -23.71
CA PHE A 87 -23.47 -16.13 -22.72
C PHE A 87 -24.68 -15.21 -22.55
N THR A 88 -25.27 -15.25 -21.35
CA THR A 88 -26.22 -14.23 -20.89
C THR A 88 -25.44 -13.14 -20.16
N GLY A 89 -25.84 -11.88 -20.28
CA GLY A 89 -25.07 -10.78 -19.68
C GLY A 89 -25.95 -9.65 -19.17
N SER A 90 -25.64 -9.16 -17.98
CA SER A 90 -26.16 -7.89 -17.46
C SER A 90 -24.97 -7.07 -16.97
N GLY A 91 -25.08 -5.74 -17.01
CA GLY A 91 -23.99 -4.88 -16.57
C GLY A 91 -24.46 -3.46 -16.27
N SER A 92 -23.66 -2.75 -15.50
CA SER A 92 -23.83 -1.32 -15.25
C SER A 92 -22.69 -0.57 -15.90
N THR A 93 -22.95 0.68 -16.31
CA THR A 93 -21.93 1.57 -16.85
C THR A 93 -20.70 1.61 -15.95
N ASN A 94 -19.51 1.69 -16.56
CA ASN A 94 -18.21 1.87 -15.91
C ASN A 94 -17.69 0.67 -15.10
N TYR A 95 -18.43 -0.44 -15.00
CA TYR A 95 -17.88 -1.68 -14.45
C TYR A 95 -17.23 -2.52 -15.53
N LEU A 96 -16.03 -3.03 -15.26
CA LEU A 96 -15.41 -4.04 -16.13
C LEU A 96 -16.23 -5.33 -16.07
N THR A 97 -16.55 -5.91 -17.22
CA THR A 97 -17.29 -7.17 -17.32
C THR A 97 -16.46 -8.35 -16.81
N LYS A 98 -17.09 -9.28 -16.10
CA LYS A 98 -16.50 -10.58 -15.73
C LYS A 98 -17.50 -11.72 -15.90
N PHE A 99 -17.00 -12.95 -15.98
CA PHE A 99 -17.84 -14.13 -15.76
C PHE A 99 -18.29 -14.20 -14.30
N ILE A 100 -19.60 -14.34 -14.11
CA ILE A 100 -20.25 -14.62 -12.83
C ILE A 100 -20.81 -16.04 -12.77
N GLY A 101 -20.75 -16.77 -13.88
CA GLY A 101 -21.06 -18.19 -14.00
C GLY A 101 -20.45 -18.76 -15.29
N ALA A 102 -20.62 -20.06 -15.54
CA ALA A 102 -20.07 -20.73 -16.72
C ALA A 102 -20.52 -20.09 -18.06
N THR A 103 -21.70 -19.50 -18.06
CA THR A 103 -22.40 -18.93 -19.21
C THR A 103 -23.01 -17.55 -18.90
N ALA A 104 -22.57 -16.90 -17.82
CA ALA A 104 -23.15 -15.65 -17.34
C ALA A 104 -22.08 -14.57 -17.14
N LEU A 105 -22.33 -13.40 -17.71
CA LEU A 105 -21.52 -12.18 -17.58
C LEU A 105 -22.19 -11.19 -16.62
N GLY A 106 -21.37 -10.50 -15.84
CA GLY A 106 -21.81 -9.51 -14.85
C GLY A 106 -20.74 -8.44 -14.59
N ASN A 107 -21.04 -7.52 -13.67
CA ASN A 107 -20.07 -6.52 -13.20
C ASN A 107 -18.95 -7.18 -12.38
N SER A 108 -17.71 -6.72 -12.57
CA SER A 108 -16.60 -7.00 -11.65
C SER A 108 -16.60 -6.04 -10.45
N LEU A 109 -15.60 -6.17 -9.58
CA LEU A 109 -15.33 -5.18 -8.52
C LEU A 109 -14.55 -3.97 -9.04
N ILE A 110 -14.07 -4.03 -10.29
CA ILE A 110 -13.26 -2.99 -10.92
C ILE A 110 -14.20 -2.00 -11.60
N TYR A 111 -14.14 -0.76 -11.13
CA TYR A 111 -14.89 0.37 -11.64
C TYR A 111 -13.93 1.35 -12.33
N ASP A 112 -14.11 1.58 -13.62
CA ASP A 112 -13.34 2.55 -14.40
C ASP A 112 -14.25 3.72 -14.77
N ASN A 113 -14.02 4.88 -14.15
CA ASN A 113 -14.82 6.08 -14.42
C ASN A 113 -14.31 6.90 -15.63
N GLY A 114 -13.39 6.33 -16.42
CA GLY A 114 -12.70 6.98 -17.54
C GLY A 114 -11.53 7.86 -17.12
N THR A 115 -11.36 8.12 -15.82
CA THR A 115 -10.24 8.92 -15.28
C THR A 115 -9.39 8.13 -14.28
N ASN A 116 -10.02 7.33 -13.43
CA ASN A 116 -9.46 6.61 -12.30
C ASN A 116 -10.10 5.22 -12.21
N VAL A 117 -9.35 4.26 -11.66
CA VAL A 117 -9.83 2.90 -11.40
C VAL A 117 -10.09 2.71 -9.91
N GLY A 118 -11.31 2.31 -9.57
CA GLY A 118 -11.71 1.86 -8.25
C GLY A 118 -11.76 0.33 -8.17
N ILE A 119 -11.30 -0.26 -7.07
CA ILE A 119 -11.57 -1.66 -6.72
C ILE A 119 -12.38 -1.67 -5.42
N GLY A 120 -13.63 -2.11 -5.50
CA GLY A 120 -14.56 -2.09 -4.36
C GLY A 120 -15.13 -0.70 -4.01
N THR A 121 -14.89 0.31 -4.86
CA THR A 121 -15.48 1.65 -4.76
C THR A 121 -15.90 2.16 -6.13
N ALA A 122 -17.05 2.81 -6.22
CA ALA A 122 -17.54 3.48 -7.44
C ALA A 122 -17.15 4.97 -7.49
N SER A 123 -16.48 5.48 -6.45
CA SER A 123 -16.05 6.88 -6.34
C SER A 123 -14.54 6.98 -6.09
N PRO A 124 -13.68 6.52 -7.02
CA PRO A 124 -12.24 6.51 -6.81
C PRO A 124 -11.66 7.94 -6.73
N GLY A 125 -11.05 8.27 -5.60
CA GLY A 125 -10.43 9.59 -5.34
C GLY A 125 -9.03 9.75 -5.95
N TYR A 126 -8.37 8.64 -6.28
CA TYR A 126 -7.04 8.60 -6.89
C TYR A 126 -7.03 7.70 -8.13
N LYS A 127 -5.94 7.75 -8.92
CA LYS A 127 -5.80 6.98 -10.16
C LYS A 127 -6.05 5.49 -9.98
N LEU A 128 -5.62 4.94 -8.85
CA LEU A 128 -6.05 3.66 -8.34
C LEU A 128 -6.54 3.86 -6.90
N ASP A 129 -7.78 3.51 -6.62
CA ASP A 129 -8.40 3.57 -5.30
C ASP A 129 -8.96 2.19 -4.93
N VAL A 130 -8.46 1.62 -3.84
CA VAL A 130 -8.89 0.30 -3.37
C VAL A 130 -9.57 0.46 -2.02
N ASN A 131 -10.86 0.15 -1.97
CA ASN A 131 -11.60 0.08 -0.72
C ASN A 131 -11.40 -1.30 -0.09
N GLY A 132 -10.26 -1.49 0.58
CA GLY A 132 -9.86 -2.75 1.22
C GLY A 132 -8.35 -2.92 1.31
N GLU A 133 -7.91 -4.11 1.70
CA GLU A 133 -6.49 -4.48 1.74
C GLU A 133 -5.95 -4.83 0.35
N VAL A 134 -4.70 -4.47 0.07
CA VAL A 134 -3.99 -4.83 -1.16
C VAL A 134 -2.81 -5.73 -0.82
N ARG A 135 -2.87 -7.01 -1.22
CA ARG A 135 -1.73 -7.92 -1.16
C ARG A 135 -0.87 -7.77 -2.42
N LEU A 136 0.40 -7.40 -2.25
CA LEU A 136 1.34 -7.20 -3.36
C LEU A 136 2.39 -8.31 -3.39
N GLY A 137 2.11 -9.36 -4.17
CA GLY A 137 3.04 -10.48 -4.42
C GLY A 137 2.89 -11.68 -3.48
N SER A 138 3.43 -12.82 -3.91
CA SER A 138 3.50 -14.09 -3.15
C SER A 138 4.84 -14.82 -3.31
N SER A 139 5.85 -14.21 -3.95
CA SER A 139 7.18 -14.80 -4.12
C SER A 139 8.13 -14.27 -3.03
N ALA A 140 9.22 -15.00 -2.77
CA ALA A 140 10.19 -14.69 -1.71
C ALA A 140 10.83 -13.29 -1.81
N ASN A 141 10.70 -12.60 -2.96
CA ASN A 141 11.19 -11.24 -3.20
C ASN A 141 10.05 -10.23 -3.45
N GLY A 142 8.79 -10.61 -3.15
CA GLY A 142 7.61 -9.78 -3.37
C GLY A 142 7.47 -8.70 -2.29
N GLY A 143 7.48 -7.44 -2.69
CA GLY A 143 7.21 -6.31 -1.82
C GLY A 143 6.67 -5.12 -2.62
N LEU A 144 6.14 -4.11 -1.92
CA LEU A 144 5.70 -2.87 -2.54
C LEU A 144 6.92 -2.04 -2.98
N ARG A 145 7.20 -2.01 -4.29
CA ARG A 145 8.14 -1.05 -4.87
C ARG A 145 7.36 0.19 -5.35
N VAL A 146 7.47 1.30 -4.63
CA VAL A 146 6.96 2.60 -5.09
C VAL A 146 8.08 3.36 -5.78
N ILE A 147 7.91 3.66 -7.07
CA ILE A 147 8.84 4.50 -7.84
C ILE A 147 8.16 5.85 -8.05
N SER A 148 8.81 6.94 -7.64
CA SER A 148 8.40 8.27 -8.07
C SER A 148 9.16 8.64 -9.34
N MET A 149 8.43 8.99 -10.41
CA MET A 149 9.02 9.34 -11.71
C MET A 149 9.33 10.83 -11.85
N SER A 150 8.93 11.67 -10.88
CA SER A 150 9.05 13.13 -10.94
C SER A 150 9.53 13.79 -9.65
N SER A 151 9.64 13.04 -8.55
CA SER A 151 10.17 13.54 -7.28
C SER A 151 11.13 12.53 -6.65
N ASN A 152 12.12 13.01 -5.90
CA ASN A 152 13.03 12.14 -5.15
C ASN A 152 12.39 11.58 -3.85
N SER A 153 11.07 11.65 -3.69
CA SER A 153 10.38 11.30 -2.44
C SER A 153 9.14 10.46 -2.68
N VAL A 154 9.03 9.37 -1.91
CA VAL A 154 7.82 8.56 -1.76
C VAL A 154 7.16 8.93 -0.44
N ASN A 155 5.87 9.29 -0.48
CA ASN A 155 5.08 9.58 0.71
C ASN A 155 4.28 8.34 1.09
N LEU A 156 4.58 7.76 2.26
CA LEU A 156 3.72 6.77 2.90
C LEU A 156 2.89 7.51 3.95
N ARG A 157 1.56 7.49 3.82
CA ARG A 157 0.65 8.21 4.71
C ARG A 157 -0.50 7.28 5.10
N PRO A 158 -0.81 7.15 6.40
CA PRO A 158 -2.02 6.46 6.82
C PRO A 158 -3.26 7.29 6.42
N SER A 159 -4.27 6.60 5.86
CA SER A 159 -5.42 7.24 5.22
C SER A 159 -6.45 7.84 6.20
N ILE A 160 -6.59 7.25 7.40
CA ILE A 160 -7.59 7.67 8.40
C ILE A 160 -6.96 8.03 9.75
N SER A 161 -7.55 9.02 10.43
CA SER A 161 -7.30 9.38 11.84
C SER A 161 -5.85 9.66 12.24
N ASN A 162 -4.98 10.04 11.30
CA ASN A 162 -3.54 10.20 11.55
C ASN A 162 -2.94 8.94 12.19
N GLY A 163 -3.14 7.77 11.57
CA GLY A 163 -2.58 6.50 12.05
C GLY A 163 -1.05 6.46 12.07
N SER A 164 -0.48 5.33 12.48
CA SER A 164 0.96 5.07 12.42
C SER A 164 1.35 4.39 11.10
N ILE A 165 2.62 4.50 10.72
CA ILE A 165 3.22 3.66 9.67
C ILE A 165 3.98 2.54 10.38
N THR A 166 3.68 1.28 10.07
CA THR A 166 4.30 0.13 10.74
C THR A 166 4.96 -0.77 9.70
N LEU A 167 6.18 -1.21 9.99
CA LEU A 167 6.89 -2.25 9.25
C LEU A 167 7.07 -3.44 10.20
N THR A 168 6.32 -4.52 9.97
CA THR A 168 6.35 -5.75 10.78
C THR A 168 6.63 -6.97 9.91
N ASP A 169 6.97 -8.08 10.55
CA ASP A 169 6.87 -9.39 9.91
C ASP A 169 5.39 -9.80 9.74
N ASP A 170 5.18 -11.01 9.18
CA ASP A 170 3.85 -11.56 8.91
C ASP A 170 3.03 -11.87 10.18
N SER A 171 3.58 -11.65 11.39
CA SER A 171 2.80 -11.78 12.63
C SER A 171 1.82 -10.62 12.83
N GLY A 172 2.05 -9.48 12.15
CA GLY A 172 1.28 -8.25 12.35
C GLY A 172 1.52 -7.56 13.70
N ASP A 173 2.43 -8.08 14.53
CA ASP A 173 2.77 -7.48 15.82
C ASP A 173 3.76 -6.31 15.63
N ALA A 174 3.26 -5.10 15.81
CA ALA A 174 4.04 -3.86 15.73
C ALA A 174 5.22 -3.80 16.72
N ALA A 175 5.19 -4.58 17.80
CA ALA A 175 6.24 -4.66 18.79
C ALA A 175 7.47 -5.47 18.32
N ARG A 176 7.36 -6.18 17.19
CA ARG A 176 8.45 -6.92 16.54
C ARG A 176 9.11 -6.15 15.39
N GLY A 177 8.68 -4.92 15.15
CA GLY A 177 9.07 -4.14 13.98
C GLY A 177 9.40 -2.68 14.27
N MET A 178 9.29 -1.85 13.23
CA MET A 178 9.43 -0.41 13.32
C MET A 178 8.05 0.26 13.24
N THR A 179 7.76 1.20 14.14
CA THR A 179 6.56 2.02 14.14
C THR A 179 6.94 3.49 14.02
N ILE A 180 6.41 4.21 13.04
CA ILE A 180 6.42 5.67 13.00
C ILE A 180 5.04 6.12 13.52
N ALA A 181 5.00 6.56 14.77
CA ALA A 181 3.78 7.00 15.42
C ALA A 181 3.28 8.33 14.84
N ASN A 182 1.99 8.59 15.04
CA ASN A 182 1.42 9.92 14.83
C ASN A 182 2.23 10.97 15.59
N GLY A 183 2.66 12.04 14.91
CA GLY A 183 3.60 13.04 15.44
C GLY A 183 5.08 12.78 15.13
N GLY A 184 5.39 11.68 14.43
CA GLY A 184 6.69 11.41 13.82
C GLY A 184 7.74 10.79 14.75
N ASN A 185 7.33 10.26 15.90
CA ASN A 185 8.22 9.50 16.78
C ASN A 185 8.44 8.10 16.22
N VAL A 186 9.69 7.63 16.19
CA VAL A 186 10.06 6.31 15.69
C VAL A 186 10.25 5.35 16.87
N GLY A 187 9.51 4.26 16.86
CA GLY A 187 9.69 3.12 17.76
C GLY A 187 10.36 1.96 17.00
N ILE A 188 11.42 1.39 17.57
CA ILE A 188 11.98 0.10 17.15
C ILE A 188 11.68 -0.87 18.28
N GLY A 189 10.82 -1.84 17.99
CA GLY A 189 10.22 -2.71 19.00
C GLY A 189 9.20 -2.01 19.92
N ALA A 190 8.90 -0.73 19.72
CA ALA A 190 7.95 0.05 20.52
C ALA A 190 6.73 0.45 19.68
N THR A 191 5.52 0.16 20.17
CA THR A 191 4.26 0.58 19.53
C THR A 191 3.78 1.98 19.96
N SER A 192 4.31 2.49 21.07
CA SER A 192 4.00 3.82 21.63
C SER A 192 5.29 4.55 22.03
N PRO A 193 6.11 5.01 21.06
CA PRO A 193 7.37 5.70 21.35
C PRO A 193 7.13 7.03 22.09
N ASN A 194 7.74 7.17 23.27
CA ASN A 194 7.62 8.35 24.13
C ASN A 194 8.69 9.43 23.87
N GLY A 195 9.56 9.21 22.89
CA GLY A 195 10.55 10.16 22.40
C GLY A 195 10.70 10.06 20.89
N LYS A 196 11.54 10.94 20.29
CA LYS A 196 11.73 10.96 18.83
C LYS A 196 12.24 9.64 18.27
N LEU A 197 13.09 8.96 19.03
CA LEU A 197 13.50 7.59 18.78
C LEU A 197 13.41 6.80 20.10
N THR A 198 12.59 5.77 20.13
CA THR A 198 12.46 4.83 21.23
C THR A 198 12.87 3.45 20.73
N ILE A 199 13.88 2.85 21.34
CA ILE A 199 14.33 1.49 21.04
C ILE A 199 14.07 0.66 22.29
N VAL A 200 13.22 -0.35 22.16
CA VAL A 200 12.92 -1.28 23.25
C VAL A 200 12.96 -2.71 22.75
N ASN A 201 13.30 -3.63 23.64
CA ASN A 201 13.06 -5.03 23.43
C ASN A 201 11.68 -5.36 23.99
N SER A 202 10.67 -5.38 23.12
CA SER A 202 9.31 -5.76 23.52
C SER A 202 9.15 -7.26 23.80
N ALA A 203 10.11 -8.10 23.38
CA ALA A 203 10.11 -9.53 23.71
C ALA A 203 10.72 -9.77 25.11
N GLY A 204 10.01 -9.28 26.14
CA GLY A 204 10.00 -9.75 27.52
C GLY A 204 11.29 -10.32 28.10
N GLY A 205 12.07 -9.48 28.76
CA GLY A 205 13.06 -9.92 29.74
C GLY A 205 13.62 -8.75 30.54
N VAL A 206 13.28 -8.66 31.83
CA VAL A 206 14.05 -7.81 32.76
C VAL A 206 15.49 -8.30 32.72
N GLY A 207 16.46 -7.44 32.36
CA GLY A 207 17.85 -7.85 32.19
C GLY A 207 18.39 -7.79 30.76
N VAL A 208 17.56 -7.53 29.74
CA VAL A 208 18.06 -7.46 28.36
C VAL A 208 18.48 -6.04 27.99
N SER A 209 19.72 -5.88 27.54
CA SER A 209 20.23 -4.59 27.06
C SER A 209 19.63 -4.20 25.72
N ASN A 210 19.41 -2.90 25.53
CA ASN A 210 18.94 -2.32 24.27
C ASN A 210 20.00 -1.39 23.74
N TYR A 211 20.67 -1.79 22.67
CA TYR A 211 21.78 -1.06 22.08
C TYR A 211 21.40 -0.51 20.70
N LEU A 212 21.70 0.76 20.46
CA LEU A 212 21.89 1.28 19.12
C LEU A 212 23.32 0.92 18.70
N SER A 213 23.45 0.13 17.63
CA SER A 213 24.76 -0.22 17.04
C SER A 213 25.14 0.77 15.94
N LEU A 214 26.37 1.27 16.00
CA LEU A 214 27.03 2.09 14.99
C LEU A 214 28.14 1.24 14.39
N ARG A 215 27.96 0.85 13.13
CA ARG A 215 28.84 -0.08 12.40
C ARG A 215 29.53 0.62 11.24
N TYR A 216 30.77 0.24 10.96
CA TYR A 216 31.47 0.63 9.73
C TYR A 216 31.08 -0.28 8.55
N ASP A 217 30.88 -1.57 8.80
CA ASP A 217 30.42 -2.55 7.81
C ASP A 217 29.48 -3.61 8.41
N GLU A 218 28.87 -4.39 7.52
CA GLU A 218 27.95 -5.48 7.87
C GLU A 218 28.67 -6.79 8.26
N SER A 219 30.01 -6.87 8.16
CA SER A 219 30.72 -8.15 8.10
C SER A 219 31.35 -8.65 9.40
N ALA A 220 31.76 -7.84 10.39
CA ALA A 220 32.14 -8.38 11.71
C ALA A 220 32.54 -7.36 12.79
N THR A 221 32.16 -7.71 14.03
CA THR A 221 32.76 -7.46 15.36
C THR A 221 33.04 -6.02 15.86
N ALA A 222 33.25 -5.04 15.00
CA ALA A 222 33.66 -3.68 15.38
C ALA A 222 32.48 -2.73 15.61
N ASP A 223 31.55 -3.09 16.50
CA ASP A 223 30.38 -2.25 16.81
C ASP A 223 30.71 -1.28 17.94
N TYR A 224 30.39 0.01 17.76
CA TYR A 224 30.13 0.88 18.90
C TYR A 224 28.66 0.80 19.23
N THR A 225 28.36 0.49 20.47
CA THR A 225 26.99 0.49 20.97
C THR A 225 26.83 1.54 22.04
N VAL A 226 25.69 2.22 21.97
CA VAL A 226 25.19 3.05 23.07
C VAL A 226 23.84 2.50 23.47
N GLY A 227 23.64 2.28 24.75
CA GLY A 227 22.39 1.70 25.20
C GLY A 227 22.29 1.58 26.69
N ARG A 228 21.09 1.24 27.15
CA ARG A 228 20.86 0.94 28.55
C ARG A 228 21.16 -0.53 28.79
N ASN A 229 22.02 -0.80 29.76
CA ASN A 229 22.24 -2.16 30.23
C ASN A 229 21.01 -2.68 30.96
N GLY A 230 20.54 -3.86 30.59
CA GLY A 230 19.32 -4.43 31.18
C GLY A 230 19.49 -4.87 32.63
N ASN A 231 20.71 -5.27 33.05
CA ASN A 231 21.02 -5.73 34.40
C ASN A 231 21.32 -4.58 35.36
N THR A 232 22.18 -3.65 34.95
CA THR A 232 22.65 -2.55 35.83
C THR A 232 21.78 -1.30 35.70
N GLY A 233 21.06 -1.16 34.59
CA GLY A 233 20.30 0.04 34.26
C GLY A 233 21.16 1.23 33.84
N PHE A 234 22.49 1.11 33.84
CA PHE A 234 23.38 2.19 33.43
C PHE A 234 23.35 2.40 31.92
N LEU A 235 23.62 3.65 31.52
CA LEU A 235 24.00 3.95 30.16
C LEU A 235 25.40 3.36 29.93
N GLU A 236 25.50 2.44 28.99
CA GLU A 236 26.75 1.83 28.60
C GLU A 236 27.12 2.28 27.20
N PHE A 237 28.40 2.61 27.07
CA PHE A 237 29.08 2.67 25.80
C PHE A 237 29.92 1.40 25.75
N THR A 238 29.64 0.48 24.82
CA THR A 238 30.41 -0.76 24.68
C THR A 238 30.84 -0.99 23.22
N GLY A 239 31.85 -1.83 23.02
CA GLY A 239 32.22 -2.30 21.69
C GLY A 239 33.25 -3.43 21.75
N ASN A 240 33.15 -4.38 20.83
CA ASN A 240 34.07 -5.53 20.75
C ASN A 240 35.14 -5.30 19.68
N GLN A 241 35.90 -4.21 19.84
CA GLN A 241 36.93 -3.82 18.89
C GLN A 241 38.24 -4.55 19.20
N THR A 242 38.80 -5.28 18.23
CA THR A 242 40.20 -5.72 18.27
C THR A 242 41.11 -4.55 17.87
N GLY A 243 41.35 -3.60 18.78
CA GLY A 243 42.31 -2.50 18.56
C GLY A 243 41.94 -1.19 19.26
N TYR A 244 40.83 -0.57 18.87
CA TYR A 244 40.39 0.73 19.42
C TYR A 244 39.29 0.54 20.47
N ILE A 245 39.67 0.22 21.71
CA ILE A 245 38.75 0.23 22.85
C ILE A 245 38.89 1.57 23.55
N GLY A 246 38.20 2.59 23.04
CA GLY A 246 38.27 3.93 23.63
C GLY A 246 37.22 4.88 23.09
N TYR A 247 36.75 5.75 23.98
CA TYR A 247 35.91 6.89 23.65
C TYR A 247 36.78 8.14 23.70
N THR A 248 36.84 8.90 22.62
CA THR A 248 37.55 10.18 22.61
C THR A 248 36.55 11.31 22.87
N PHE A 249 36.81 12.07 23.93
CA PHE A 249 36.15 13.33 24.17
C PHE A 249 37.07 14.45 23.67
N ASN A 250 36.75 15.07 22.53
CA ASN A 250 37.53 16.19 22.01
C ASN A 250 37.39 17.45 22.90
N GLY A 251 36.27 17.54 23.63
CA GLY A 251 35.95 18.61 24.57
C GLY A 251 36.32 18.31 26.02
N ASN A 252 35.74 19.09 26.93
CA ASN A 252 35.83 18.91 28.37
C ASN A 252 34.62 18.07 28.85
N VAL A 253 34.83 17.18 29.81
CA VAL A 253 33.77 16.38 30.45
C VAL A 253 33.39 17.04 31.78
N GLY A 254 32.11 17.37 31.95
CA GLY A 254 31.56 17.90 33.20
C GLY A 254 30.72 16.85 33.93
N ILE A 255 30.99 16.62 35.20
CA ILE A 255 30.14 15.83 36.10
C ILE A 255 29.47 16.80 37.09
N GLY A 256 28.15 16.92 37.00
CA GLY A 256 27.38 17.90 37.79
C GLY A 256 27.50 19.36 37.30
N THR A 257 28.19 19.61 36.18
CA THR A 257 28.33 20.95 35.57
C THR A 257 28.10 20.90 34.07
N ALA A 258 27.42 21.92 33.52
CA ALA A 258 27.25 22.11 32.08
C ALA A 258 28.35 22.98 31.44
N SER A 259 29.25 23.57 32.25
CA SER A 259 30.30 24.47 31.78
C SER A 259 31.65 24.14 32.42
N PRO A 260 32.27 22.99 32.05
CA PRO A 260 33.57 22.59 32.58
C PRO A 260 34.72 23.48 32.07
N GLY A 261 35.50 24.05 32.98
CA GLY A 261 36.68 24.87 32.73
C GLY A 261 37.95 24.07 32.42
N TYR A 262 38.07 22.82 32.89
CA TYR A 262 39.16 21.90 32.54
C TYR A 262 38.65 20.65 31.82
N LYS A 263 39.58 19.82 31.31
CA LYS A 263 39.27 18.60 30.55
C LYS A 263 38.33 17.64 31.29
N LEU A 264 38.43 17.60 32.62
CA LEU A 264 37.48 16.95 33.50
C LEU A 264 37.19 17.87 34.69
N ASP A 265 35.96 18.36 34.80
CA ASP A 265 35.47 19.09 35.97
C ASP A 265 34.36 18.29 36.66
N VAL A 266 34.46 18.19 37.98
CA VAL A 266 33.46 17.51 38.82
C VAL A 266 33.00 18.49 39.88
N ILE A 267 31.71 18.80 39.92
CA ILE A 267 31.07 19.47 41.07
C ILE A 267 30.65 18.37 42.05
N GLY A 268 31.48 18.16 43.06
CA GLY A 268 31.31 17.10 44.06
C GLY A 268 32.64 16.38 44.34
N ASP A 269 32.56 15.29 45.09
CA ASP A 269 33.73 14.50 45.45
C ASP A 269 34.07 13.47 44.37
N ILE A 270 35.36 13.24 44.16
CA ILE A 270 35.86 12.12 43.36
C ILE A 270 36.38 11.05 44.32
N ASN A 271 35.68 9.91 44.41
CA ASN A 271 36.16 8.77 45.18
C ASN A 271 37.00 7.83 44.29
N VAL A 272 38.32 7.82 44.51
CA VAL A 272 39.25 6.94 43.79
C VAL A 272 39.66 5.80 44.71
N THR A 273 39.19 4.58 44.42
CA THR A 273 39.56 3.37 45.18
C THR A 273 40.97 2.85 44.83
N GLY A 274 41.49 3.25 43.67
CA GLY A 274 42.88 3.09 43.28
C GLY A 274 43.71 4.34 43.61
N CYS A 275 44.66 4.68 42.73
CA CYS A 275 45.46 5.88 42.90
C CYS A 275 45.13 6.95 41.86
N PHE A 276 44.98 8.20 42.30
CA PHE A 276 44.91 9.34 41.39
C PHE A 276 46.28 9.59 40.79
N ARG A 277 46.44 9.37 39.48
CA ARG A 277 47.74 9.50 38.82
C ARG A 277 47.89 10.87 38.18
N ILE A 278 48.99 11.55 38.50
CA ILE A 278 49.42 12.79 37.86
C ILE A 278 50.69 12.46 37.07
N ASN A 279 50.66 12.60 35.75
CA ASN A 279 51.77 12.26 34.84
C ASN A 279 52.33 10.84 35.06
N GLY A 280 51.44 9.87 35.31
CA GLY A 280 51.81 8.47 35.56
C GLY A 280 52.22 8.16 37.00
N THR A 281 52.49 9.16 37.83
CA THR A 281 52.85 8.97 39.25
C THR A 281 51.59 8.92 40.12
N CYS A 282 51.53 7.93 40.99
CA CYS A 282 50.46 7.76 41.96
C CYS A 282 50.51 8.87 43.05
N SER A 283 49.44 9.65 43.18
CA SER A 283 49.21 10.61 44.27
C SER A 283 48.20 10.04 45.27
N THR A 284 48.67 9.70 46.47
CA THR A 284 47.85 9.18 47.57
C THR A 284 47.43 10.25 48.59
N GLY A 285 47.73 11.52 48.30
CA GLY A 285 47.71 12.59 49.30
C GLY A 285 47.15 13.93 48.82
N LEU A 286 46.21 13.95 47.88
CA LEU A 286 45.44 15.16 47.58
C LEU A 286 44.44 15.44 48.72
N GLN A 287 44.96 15.69 49.93
CA GLN A 287 44.18 16.43 50.92
C GLN A 287 43.96 17.81 50.31
N GLY A 288 42.68 18.22 50.20
CA GLY A 288 42.34 19.59 49.81
C GLY A 288 43.13 20.60 50.64
N PRO A 289 43.25 21.87 50.19
CA PRO A 289 43.89 22.91 50.98
C PRO A 289 43.31 22.82 52.39
N PRO A 290 44.16 22.73 53.45
CA PRO A 290 43.65 22.49 54.78
C PRO A 290 42.59 23.56 55.04
N GLY A 291 41.32 23.12 55.13
CA GLY A 291 40.31 23.90 55.83
C GLY A 291 40.90 24.23 57.20
N PRO A 292 40.51 25.34 57.84
CA PRO A 292 41.15 25.85 59.05
C PRO A 292 41.03 24.83 60.20
N GLN A 293 41.88 23.83 60.21
CA GLN A 293 41.98 22.76 61.16
C GLN A 293 43.46 22.47 61.36
N GLY A 294 43.92 22.87 62.53
CA GLY A 294 45.05 22.26 63.20
C GLY A 294 46.38 22.40 62.47
N GLN A 295 47.00 23.58 62.60
CA GLN A 295 48.46 23.59 62.72
C GLN A 295 48.82 22.54 63.77
N THR A 296 49.52 21.49 63.35
CA THR A 296 50.00 20.47 64.27
C THR A 296 50.77 21.16 65.39
N ALA A 297 50.49 20.72 66.61
CA ALA A 297 50.81 21.38 67.86
C ALA A 297 52.29 21.73 68.17
N PRO A 298 53.36 21.27 67.46
CA PRO A 298 54.72 21.64 67.86
C PRO A 298 55.06 23.13 67.69
N LYS A 299 54.66 23.77 66.57
CA LYS A 299 55.10 25.14 66.27
C LYS A 299 54.41 26.21 67.14
N VAL A 300 53.11 26.07 67.37
CA VAL A 300 52.34 27.02 68.20
C VAL A 300 52.74 26.95 69.68
N ARG A 301 53.23 25.80 70.15
CA ARG A 301 53.74 25.65 71.52
C ARG A 301 55.11 26.32 71.67
N GLN A 302 56.01 26.15 70.69
CA GLN A 302 57.33 26.80 70.70
C GLN A 302 57.22 28.33 70.58
N GLU A 303 56.33 28.86 69.74
CA GLU A 303 56.13 30.32 69.63
C GLU A 303 55.52 30.94 70.89
N ARG A 304 54.56 30.27 71.55
CA ARG A 304 54.01 30.73 72.84
C ARG A 304 55.04 30.66 73.97
N GLN A 305 55.96 29.70 73.94
CA GLN A 305 57.04 29.59 74.93
C GLN A 305 58.10 30.68 74.70
N ALA A 306 58.48 30.92 73.43
CA ALA A 306 59.42 31.97 73.05
C ALA A 306 58.87 33.40 73.34
N GLN A 307 57.56 33.63 73.17
CA GLN A 307 56.95 34.92 73.52
C GLN A 307 56.86 35.13 75.04
N ARG A 308 56.60 34.07 75.83
CA ARG A 308 56.65 34.14 77.30
C ARG A 308 58.06 34.43 77.81
N GLU A 309 59.08 33.84 77.21
CA GLU A 309 60.49 34.09 77.58
C GLU A 309 60.98 35.48 77.16
N ARG A 310 60.43 36.06 76.08
CA ARG A 310 60.72 37.46 75.69
C ARG A 310 60.09 38.47 76.65
N LEU A 311 58.90 38.21 77.18
CA LEU A 311 58.20 39.07 78.13
C LEU A 311 58.76 38.98 79.57
N ALA A 312 59.53 37.94 79.89
CA ALA A 312 60.13 37.72 81.20
C ALA A 312 61.56 38.29 81.35
N ARG A 313 62.15 38.91 80.31
CA ARG A 313 63.48 39.54 80.43
C ARG A 313 63.37 40.89 81.15
N PRO A 314 64.04 41.09 82.30
CA PRO A 314 64.08 42.40 82.95
C PRO A 314 64.84 43.40 82.07
N ALA A 315 64.32 44.63 81.99
CA ALA A 315 64.90 45.70 81.19
C ALA A 315 66.36 45.99 81.61
N PRO A 316 67.26 46.29 80.65
CA PRO A 316 68.66 46.58 80.97
C PRO A 316 68.75 47.85 81.83
N LYS A 317 69.49 47.77 82.94
CA LYS A 317 69.81 48.91 83.81
C LYS A 317 70.58 49.97 83.00
N VAL A 318 70.00 51.15 82.85
CA VAL A 318 70.68 52.33 82.31
C VAL A 318 71.73 52.78 83.33
N LEU A 319 73.00 52.70 82.95
CA LEU A 319 74.12 53.24 83.71
C LEU A 319 74.04 54.78 83.65
N GLN A 320 73.67 55.44 84.75
CA GLN A 320 73.82 56.90 84.85
C GLN A 320 75.30 57.22 85.01
N VAL A 321 75.88 57.83 83.97
CA VAL A 321 77.22 58.42 84.02
C VAL A 321 77.13 59.72 84.84
N HIS A 322 77.75 59.70 86.02
CA HIS A 322 78.03 60.87 86.84
C HIS A 322 78.96 61.82 86.07
N GLN A 323 78.55 63.08 85.89
CA GLN A 323 79.48 64.17 85.60
C GLN A 323 79.87 64.85 86.92
N VAL A 324 81.17 65.09 87.08
CA VAL A 324 81.83 65.75 88.21
C VAL A 324 82.85 66.71 87.61
N PRO A 325 83.17 67.83 88.29
CA PRO A 325 82.34 69.00 88.58
C PRO A 325 82.39 70.05 87.44
#